data_AF-N1RLG5-F1
#
_entry.id   AF-N1RLG5-F1
#
_cell.length_a   1.000
_cell.length_b   1.000
_cell.length_c   1.000
_cell.angle_alpha   90.00
_cell.angle_beta   90.00
_cell.angle_gamma   90.00
#
_symmetry.space_group_name_H-M   'P 1'
#
loop_
_entity.id
_entity.type
_entity.pdbx_description
1 polymer ?
#
loop_
_entity_poly.entity_id
_entity_poly.type
_entity_poly.pdbx_seq_one_letter_code
_entity_poly.pdbx_strand_id
1 'polypeptide(L)'
;MTLRSLSVLGDAGAGKKTLVGCLIYMVLFIIFLIGKSQTPDFAIWVVDGSDLLTWAASATKLAALLSSGELLPRERLVIAINKMDSVSWSEKIFKDAVHVFSVLNLNYR
;
A
#
# COMPACT_ATOMS: atom_id res chain seq x y z
N MET A 1 -26.42 -3.70 -3.10
CA MET A 1 -25.11 -3.69 -2.41
C MET A 1 -24.05 -3.89 -3.47
N THR A 2 -23.17 -2.92 -3.70
CA THR A 2 -22.15 -3.02 -4.76
C THR A 2 -20.90 -3.64 -4.16
N LEU A 3 -20.58 -4.87 -4.53
CA LEU A 3 -19.33 -5.53 -4.14
C LEU A 3 -18.16 -4.81 -4.84
N ARG A 4 -17.15 -4.42 -4.08
CA ARG A 4 -15.93 -3.80 -4.62
C ARG A 4 -14.71 -4.66 -4.31
N SER A 5 -13.65 -4.53 -5.08
CA SER A 5 -12.42 -5.29 -4.94
C SER A 5 -11.31 -4.46 -4.33
N LEU A 6 -10.60 -5.04 -3.35
CA LEU A 6 -9.48 -4.40 -2.65
C LEU A 6 -8.26 -5.31 -2.70
N SER A 7 -7.18 -4.83 -3.33
CA SER A 7 -5.88 -5.50 -3.30
C SER A 7 -4.98 -4.86 -2.25
N VAL A 8 -4.41 -5.66 -1.34
CA VAL A 8 -3.39 -5.20 -0.38
C VAL A 8 -2.04 -5.81 -0.75
N LEU A 9 -1.11 -4.97 -1.20
CA LEU A 9 0.21 -5.31 -1.71
C LEU A 9 1.31 -4.61 -0.89
N GLY A 10 2.58 -4.87 -1.19
CA GLY A 10 3.73 -4.37 -0.43
C GLY A 10 4.78 -5.44 -0.16
N ASP A 11 5.92 -5.04 0.39
CA ASP A 11 7.07 -5.93 0.60
C ASP A 11 6.87 -6.95 1.71
N ALA A 12 7.73 -7.98 1.71
CA ALA A 12 7.76 -8.97 2.78
C ALA A 12 8.01 -8.27 4.12
N GLY A 13 7.31 -8.68 5.17
CA GLY A 13 7.46 -8.05 6.49
C GLY A 13 6.75 -6.71 6.68
N ALA A 14 6.20 -6.06 5.64
CA ALA A 14 5.56 -4.73 5.76
C ALA A 14 4.26 -4.71 6.60
N GLY A 15 3.72 -5.87 7.01
CA GLY A 15 2.55 -5.96 7.90
C GLY A 15 1.18 -6.01 7.21
N LYS A 16 1.12 -6.37 5.92
CA LYS A 16 -0.12 -6.51 5.13
C LYS A 16 -1.21 -7.36 5.81
N LYS A 17 -0.84 -8.52 6.35
CA LYS A 17 -1.80 -9.45 7.00
C LYS A 17 -2.38 -8.83 8.27
N THR A 18 -1.56 -8.17 9.07
CA THR A 18 -1.98 -7.44 10.27
C THR A 18 -2.94 -6.32 9.89
N LEU A 19 -2.63 -5.53 8.86
CA LEU A 19 -3.52 -4.47 8.38
C LEU A 19 -4.90 -5.01 7.95
N VAL A 20 -4.92 -6.09 7.17
CA VAL A 20 -6.18 -6.75 6.75
C VAL A 20 -6.95 -7.28 7.96
N GLY A 21 -6.28 -7.92 8.91
CA GLY A 21 -6.89 -8.40 10.15
C GLY A 21 -7.53 -7.27 10.97
N CYS A 22 -6.83 -6.14 11.12
CA CYS A 22 -7.35 -4.95 11.79
C CYS A 22 -8.60 -4.39 11.08
N LEU A 23 -8.59 -4.33 9.74
CA LEU A 23 -9.76 -3.89 8.97
C LEU A 23 -10.97 -4.79 9.17
N ILE A 24 -10.77 -6.12 9.16
CA ILE A 24 -11.85 -7.09 9.39
C ILE A 24 -12.41 -6.93 10.81
N TYR A 25 -11.53 -6.81 11.79
CA TYR A 25 -11.90 -6.66 13.20
C TYR A 25 -12.65 -5.35 13.47
N MET A 26 -12.14 -4.22 12.96
CA MET A 26 -12.71 -2.90 13.24
C MET A 26 -14.00 -2.62 12.47
N VAL A 27 -14.13 -3.14 11.26
CA VAL A 27 -15.26 -2.78 10.37
C VAL A 27 -16.39 -3.81 10.43
N LEU A 28 -16.16 -5.03 10.96
CA LEU A 28 -17.07 -6.19 11.13
C LEU A 28 -17.90 -6.62 9.89
N PHE A 29 -17.90 -5.81 8.83
CA PHE A 29 -18.70 -5.94 7.62
C PHE A 29 -17.89 -5.35 6.45
N ILE A 30 -16.92 -6.12 5.96
CA ILE A 30 -16.17 -5.71 4.77
C ILE A 30 -17.01 -6.07 3.53
N ILE A 31 -17.51 -5.04 2.84
CA ILE A 31 -18.18 -5.13 1.51
C ILE A 31 -17.14 -5.34 0.38
N PHE A 32 -15.87 -5.55 0.74
CA PHE A 32 -14.79 -5.75 -0.21
C PHE A 32 -14.38 -7.22 -0.33
N LEU A 33 -14.22 -7.68 -1.56
CA LEU A 33 -13.50 -8.92 -1.81
C LEU A 33 -12.00 -8.62 -1.73
N ILE A 34 -11.37 -9.05 -0.63
CA ILE A 34 -9.93 -8.91 -0.43
C ILE A 34 -9.23 -10.04 -1.18
N GLY A 35 -8.45 -9.69 -2.19
CA GLY A 35 -7.73 -10.67 -3.00
C GLY A 35 -6.71 -9.99 -3.89
N LYS A 36 -5.76 -10.77 -4.42
CA LYS A 36 -4.91 -10.28 -5.50
C LYS A 36 -5.75 -10.23 -6.78
N SER A 37 -5.97 -9.01 -7.28
CA SER A 37 -6.53 -8.74 -8.60
C SER A 37 -5.56 -7.87 -9.38
N GLN A 38 -5.47 -8.10 -10.70
CA GLN A 38 -4.75 -7.22 -11.62
C GLN A 38 -5.42 -5.85 -11.71
N THR A 39 -6.76 -5.80 -11.72
CA THR A 39 -7.54 -4.56 -11.90
C THR A 39 -8.49 -4.30 -10.72
N PRO A 40 -7.98 -4.14 -9.49
CA PRO A 40 -8.84 -3.92 -8.33
C PRO A 40 -9.49 -2.54 -8.40
N ASP A 41 -10.64 -2.36 -7.73
CA ASP A 41 -11.25 -1.03 -7.59
C ASP A 41 -10.34 -0.14 -6.73
N PHE A 42 -9.83 -0.70 -5.63
CA PHE A 42 -8.86 -0.05 -4.75
C PHE A 42 -7.61 -0.90 -4.54
N ALA A 43 -6.45 -0.26 -4.46
CA ALA A 43 -5.21 -0.90 -4.07
C ALA A 43 -4.57 -0.17 -2.87
N ILE A 44 -4.09 -0.93 -1.90
CA ILE A 44 -3.25 -0.43 -0.80
C ILE A 44 -1.86 -1.02 -0.97
N TRP A 45 -0.84 -0.18 -1.11
CA TRP A 45 0.56 -0.57 -1.04
C TRP A 45 1.12 -0.28 0.35
N VAL A 46 1.49 -1.33 1.09
CA VAL A 46 2.00 -1.22 2.46
C VAL A 46 3.51 -1.14 2.46
N VAL A 47 4.04 -0.10 3.12
CA VAL A 47 5.47 0.20 3.24
C VAL A 47 5.87 0.09 4.70
N ASP A 48 7.03 -0.51 4.97
CA ASP A 48 7.60 -0.54 6.32
C ASP A 48 8.32 0.79 6.62
N GLY A 49 7.71 1.64 7.44
CA GLY A 49 8.28 2.93 7.86
C GLY A 49 9.47 2.80 8.82
N SER A 50 9.76 1.60 9.33
CA SER A 50 10.91 1.37 10.20
C SER A 50 12.18 0.97 9.45
N ASP A 51 12.05 0.54 8.19
CA ASP A 51 13.17 0.08 7.36
C ASP A 51 13.46 1.07 6.21
N LEU A 52 14.21 2.12 6.55
CA LEU A 52 14.55 3.23 5.65
C LEU A 52 15.28 2.78 4.37
N LEU A 53 16.01 1.65 4.43
CA LEU A 53 16.81 1.16 3.32
C LEU A 53 15.93 0.56 2.20
N THR A 54 14.70 0.18 2.53
CA THR A 54 13.82 -0.52 1.58
C THR A 54 12.90 0.39 0.79
N TRP A 55 12.72 1.66 1.21
CA TRP A 55 11.69 2.52 0.63
C TRP A 55 11.88 2.76 -0.86
N ALA A 56 13.10 3.09 -1.30
CA ALA A 56 13.37 3.35 -2.70
C ALA A 56 13.11 2.10 -3.56
N ALA A 57 13.60 0.93 -3.11
CA ALA A 57 13.36 -0.34 -3.79
C ALA A 57 11.87 -0.72 -3.83
N SER A 58 11.15 -0.49 -2.72
CA SER A 58 9.70 -0.69 -2.61
C SER A 58 8.94 0.17 -3.63
N ALA A 59 9.33 1.44 -3.72
CA ALA A 59 8.69 2.39 -4.59
C ALA A 59 9.00 2.12 -6.07
N THR A 60 10.23 1.74 -6.42
CA THR A 60 10.58 1.25 -7.76
C THR A 60 9.80 0.00 -8.15
N LYS A 61 9.61 -0.93 -7.21
CA LYS A 61 8.81 -2.14 -7.44
C LYS A 61 7.34 -1.83 -7.67
N LEU A 62 6.75 -0.91 -6.92
CA LEU A 62 5.39 -0.43 -7.17
C LEU A 62 5.29 0.23 -8.56
N ALA A 63 6.25 1.09 -8.92
CA ALA A 63 6.29 1.72 -10.23
C ALA A 63 6.37 0.70 -11.38
N ALA A 64 7.18 -0.35 -11.22
CA ALA A 64 7.28 -1.44 -12.19
C ALA A 64 5.97 -2.22 -12.36
N LEU A 65 5.25 -2.50 -11.26
CA LEU A 65 3.95 -3.18 -11.32
C LEU A 65 2.88 -2.34 -12.02
N LEU A 66 2.91 -1.02 -11.83
CA LEU A 66 2.00 -0.09 -12.51
C LEU A 66 2.34 0.03 -14.00
N SER A 67 3.63 0.14 -14.35
CA SER A 67 4.06 0.29 -15.74
C SER A 67 3.96 -1.00 -16.56
N SER A 68 4.12 -2.17 -15.94
CA SER A 68 3.90 -3.47 -16.59
C SER A 68 2.42 -3.82 -16.77
N GLY A 69 1.51 -3.11 -16.09
CA GLY A 69 0.08 -3.42 -16.07
C GLY A 69 -0.29 -4.62 -15.19
N GLU A 70 0.65 -5.14 -14.38
CA GLU A 70 0.36 -6.18 -13.38
C GLU A 70 -0.53 -5.67 -12.24
N LEU A 71 -0.52 -4.35 -12.00
CA LEU A 71 -1.40 -3.68 -11.06
C LEU A 71 -2.01 -2.44 -11.72
N LEU A 72 -3.32 -2.42 -11.89
CA LEU A 72 -4.07 -1.33 -12.52
C LEU A 72 -5.30 -0.98 -11.67
N PRO A 73 -5.13 -0.21 -10.57
CA PRO A 73 -6.24 0.19 -9.71
C PRO A 73 -7.21 1.09 -10.48
N ARG A 74 -8.50 0.78 -10.46
CA ARG A 74 -9.52 1.51 -11.25
C ARG A 74 -9.91 2.84 -10.62
N GLU A 75 -10.02 2.90 -9.29
CA GLU A 75 -10.44 4.11 -8.58
C GLU A 75 -9.28 4.77 -7.84
N ARG A 76 -8.57 4.01 -6.98
CA ARG A 76 -7.52 4.62 -6.13
C ARG A 76 -6.41 3.64 -5.75
N LEU A 77 -5.19 4.16 -5.74
CA LEU A 77 -4.03 3.60 -5.06
C LEU A 77 -3.77 4.39 -3.78
N VAL A 78 -3.59 3.70 -2.66
CA VAL A 78 -3.24 4.28 -1.36
C VAL A 78 -1.90 3.70 -0.92
N ILE A 79 -0.98 4.55 -0.49
CA ILE A 79 0.29 4.10 0.12
C ILE A 79 0.12 4.19 1.64
N ALA A 80 0.26 3.06 2.32
CA ALA A 80 0.13 2.96 3.77
C ALA A 80 1.51 2.73 4.40
N ILE A 81 2.02 3.72 5.13
CA ILE A 81 3.27 3.61 5.88
C ILE A 81 2.96 2.96 7.24
N ASN A 82 3.47 1.75 7.45
CA ASN A 82 3.23 0.93 8.64
C ASN A 82 4.45 0.89 9.56
N LYS A 83 4.30 0.34 10.78
CA LYS A 83 5.36 0.20 11.79
C LYS A 83 6.00 1.52 12.25
N MET A 84 5.25 2.62 12.18
CA MET A 84 5.73 3.92 12.64
C MET A 84 5.91 3.97 14.17
N ASP A 85 5.27 3.07 14.90
CA ASP A 85 5.50 2.83 16.33
C ASP A 85 6.93 2.38 16.62
N SER A 86 7.55 1.57 15.75
CA SER A 86 8.95 1.12 15.88
C SER A 86 9.97 2.25 15.77
N VAL A 87 9.57 3.41 15.21
CA VAL A 87 10.39 4.62 15.11
C VAL A 87 9.87 5.74 16.00
N SER A 88 9.10 5.40 17.03
CA SER A 88 8.50 6.35 17.99
C SER A 88 7.73 7.49 17.32
N TRP A 89 7.01 7.18 16.24
CA TRP A 89 6.25 8.12 15.41
C TRP A 89 6.99 9.44 15.11
N SER A 90 7.75 9.46 14.03
CA SER A 90 8.47 10.65 13.57
C SER A 90 7.83 11.23 12.31
N GLU A 91 7.35 12.47 12.40
CA GLU A 91 6.82 13.22 11.23
C GLU A 91 7.87 13.34 10.13
N LYS A 92 9.15 13.50 10.50
CA LYS A 92 10.25 13.55 9.55
C LYS A 92 10.35 12.24 8.76
N ILE A 93 10.40 11.10 9.46
CA ILE A 93 10.48 9.77 8.81
C ILE A 93 9.27 9.55 7.89
N PHE A 94 8.08 9.94 8.33
CA PHE A 94 6.88 9.86 7.49
C PHE A 94 7.01 10.71 6.22
N LYS A 95 7.43 11.97 6.34
CA LYS A 95 7.62 12.87 5.19
C LYS A 95 8.72 12.39 4.25
N ASP A 96 9.81 11.84 4.77
CA ASP A 96 10.90 11.28 3.98
C ASP A 96 10.40 10.07 3.17
N ALA A 97 9.62 9.18 3.78
CA ALA A 97 8.98 8.06 3.08
C ALA A 97 7.98 8.55 2.02
N VAL A 98 7.12 9.53 2.34
CA VAL A 98 6.19 10.13 1.36
C VAL A 98 6.97 10.74 0.19
N HIS A 99 8.09 11.42 0.47
CA HIS A 99 8.91 12.06 -0.55
C HIS A 99 9.43 11.04 -1.57
N VAL A 100 9.96 9.89 -1.11
CA VAL A 100 10.45 8.80 -1.97
C VAL A 100 9.40 8.36 -2.99
N PHE A 101 8.15 8.18 -2.56
CA PHE A 101 7.07 7.75 -3.46
C PHE A 101 6.55 8.90 -4.34
N SER A 102 6.63 10.15 -3.87
CA SER A 102 6.20 11.32 -4.65
C SER A 102 7.10 11.61 -5.87
N VAL A 103 8.41 11.34 -5.75
CA VAL A 103 9.40 11.58 -6.81
C VAL A 103 9.17 10.66 -8.01
N LEU A 104 8.63 9.45 -7.79
CA LEU A 104 8.46 8.45 -8.84
C LEU A 104 7.35 8.75 -9.85
N ASN A 105 6.68 9.91 -9.75
CA ASN A 105 5.62 10.39 -10.64
C ASN A 105 4.77 9.24 -11.19
N LEU A 106 4.11 8.54 -10.26
CA LEU A 106 3.31 7.34 -10.52
C LEU A 106 2.09 7.69 -11.37
N ASN A 107 2.31 7.97 -12.65
CA ASN A 107 1.28 8.24 -13.64
C ASN A 107 0.69 6.92 -14.10
N TYR A 108 -0.25 6.41 -13.32
CA TYR A 108 -1.13 5.33 -13.76
C TYR A 108 -2.48 5.97 -14.13
N ARG A 109 -2.77 6.03 -15.43
CA ARG A 109 -4.07 6.41 -16.00
C ARG A 109 -4.33 5.54 -17.22
#